data_AF-A0A538H222-F1
#
_entry.id   AF-A0A538H222-F1
#
_cell.length_a   1.000
_cell.length_b   1.000
_cell.length_c   1.000
_cell.angle_alpha   90.00
_cell.angle_beta   90.00
_cell.angle_gamma   90.00
#
_symmetry.space_group_name_H-M   'P 1'
#
loop_
_entity.id
_entity.type
_entity.pdbx_description
1 polymer ?
#
loop_
_entity_poly.entity_id
_entity_poly.type
_entity_poly.pdbx_seq_one_letter_code
_entity_poly.pdbx_strand_id
1 'polypeptide(L)'
;LSALEDTLSRFPTGWRVTVELRHPSWFVDATYDLLGRLGAALCLADSPGRRTPVVRTAPWGYVRFHEGRARPHPCYGERALSTWAETIASMWPAAAD
;
A
#
# COMPACT_ATOMS: atom_id res chain seq x y z
N LEU A 1 -15.13 -4.80 10.00
CA LEU A 1 -13.67 -4.88 10.25
C LEU A 1 -13.25 -6.11 11.06
N SER A 2 -14.11 -6.71 11.89
CA SER A 2 -13.80 -7.90 12.73
C SER A 2 -13.09 -9.03 11.97
N ALA A 3 -13.60 -9.46 10.82
CA ALA A 3 -12.97 -10.53 10.05
C ALA A 3 -11.55 -10.18 9.56
N LEU A 4 -11.27 -8.90 9.28
CA LEU A 4 -9.93 -8.44 8.91
C LEU A 4 -8.99 -8.46 10.13
N GLU A 5 -9.47 -7.98 11.28
CA GLU A 5 -8.73 -8.02 12.55
C GLU A 5 -8.40 -9.46 12.97
N ASP A 6 -9.40 -10.36 12.92
CA ASP A 6 -9.23 -11.78 13.21
C ASP A 6 -8.24 -12.45 12.26
N THR A 7 -8.24 -12.07 10.98
CA THR A 7 -7.31 -12.61 9.99
C THR A 7 -5.89 -12.13 10.25
N LEU A 8 -5.70 -10.83 10.45
CA LEU A 8 -4.38 -10.23 10.66
C LEU A 8 -3.75 -10.70 11.99
N SER A 9 -4.58 -10.94 13.01
CA SER A 9 -4.12 -11.45 14.31
C SER A 9 -3.64 -12.90 14.29
N ARG A 10 -3.88 -13.64 13.20
CA ARG A 10 -3.42 -15.04 13.04
C ARG A 10 -2.01 -15.15 12.45
N PHE A 11 -1.45 -14.08 11.91
CA PHE A 11 -0.07 -14.10 11.44
C PHE A 11 0.89 -14.18 12.64
N PRO A 12 1.98 -14.97 12.56
CA PRO A 12 2.95 -15.03 13.64
C PRO A 12 3.58 -13.67 13.94
N THR A 13 3.91 -13.43 15.21
CA THR A 13 4.62 -12.22 15.63
C THR A 13 5.91 -12.04 14.83
N GLY A 14 6.17 -10.82 14.37
CA GLY A 14 7.35 -10.47 13.58
C GLY A 14 7.16 -10.57 12.06
N TRP A 15 6.04 -11.14 11.58
CA TRP A 15 5.73 -11.14 10.16
C TRP A 15 5.24 -9.77 9.70
N ARG A 16 5.82 -9.27 8.59
CA ARG A 16 5.34 -8.06 7.92
C ARG A 16 4.22 -8.43 6.95
N VAL A 17 3.01 -7.94 7.22
CA VAL A 17 1.82 -8.20 6.39
C VAL A 17 1.37 -6.93 5.67
N THR A 18 1.19 -7.02 4.35
CA THR A 18 0.59 -5.95 3.53
C THR A 18 -0.82 -6.35 3.09
N VAL A 19 -1.75 -5.40 3.09
CA VAL A 19 -3.15 -5.64 2.69
C VAL A 19 -3.49 -4.77 1.47
N GLU A 20 -3.85 -5.42 0.37
CA GLU A 20 -4.31 -4.75 -0.85
C GLU A 20 -5.84 -4.70 -0.91
N LEU A 21 -6.39 -3.51 -0.69
CA LEU A 21 -7.83 -3.26 -0.71
C LEU A 21 -8.26 -2.78 -2.08
N ARG A 22 -9.32 -3.39 -2.63
CA ARG A 22 -9.76 -3.14 -4.02
C ARG A 22 -11.09 -2.43 -4.15
N HIS A 23 -11.88 -2.37 -3.09
CA HIS A 23 -13.19 -1.74 -3.09
C HIS A 23 -13.16 -0.41 -2.30
N PRO A 24 -13.72 0.70 -2.83
CA PRO A 24 -13.62 2.02 -2.19
C PRO A 24 -14.15 2.09 -0.76
N SER A 25 -15.10 1.24 -0.39
CA SER A 25 -15.67 1.18 0.97
C SER A 25 -14.65 0.88 2.06
N TRP A 26 -13.47 0.37 1.70
CA TRP A 26 -12.40 0.08 2.66
C TRP A 26 -11.52 1.29 2.96
N PHE A 27 -11.57 2.33 2.14
CA PHE A 27 -10.73 3.53 2.27
C PHE A 27 -11.35 4.52 3.26
N VAL A 28 -11.44 4.10 4.52
CA VAL A 28 -12.00 4.85 5.64
C VAL A 28 -11.05 4.78 6.84
N ASP A 29 -11.08 5.79 7.70
CA ASP A 29 -10.15 5.93 8.84
C ASP A 29 -10.13 4.68 9.74
N ALA A 30 -11.29 4.08 10.00
CA ALA A 30 -11.38 2.87 10.82
C ALA A 30 -10.55 1.69 10.26
N THR A 31 -10.40 1.60 8.93
CA THR A 31 -9.52 0.58 8.31
C THR A 31 -8.07 0.94 8.53
N TYR A 32 -7.68 2.20 8.32
CA TYR A 32 -6.30 2.65 8.49
C TYR A 32 -5.83 2.50 9.95
N ASP A 33 -6.69 2.83 10.91
CA ASP A 33 -6.42 2.68 12.34
C ASP A 33 -6.22 1.21 12.73
N LEU A 34 -7.05 0.31 12.19
CA LEU A 34 -6.91 -1.12 12.42
C LEU A 34 -5.57 -1.65 11.88
N LEU A 35 -5.23 -1.29 10.63
CA LEU A 35 -3.95 -1.67 10.04
C LEU A 35 -2.77 -1.10 10.84
N GLY A 36 -2.87 0.15 11.27
CA GLY A 36 -1.93 0.83 12.16
C GLY A 36 -1.68 0.09 13.46
N ARG A 37 -2.77 -0.26 14.17
CA ARG A 37 -2.70 -0.97 15.44
C ARG A 37 -2.05 -2.35 15.32
N LEU A 38 -2.26 -3.03 14.20
CA LEU A 38 -1.71 -4.37 13.94
C LEU A 38 -0.35 -4.34 13.23
N GLY A 39 0.20 -3.16 12.94
CA GLY A 39 1.48 -3.01 12.23
C GLY A 39 1.46 -3.50 10.77
N ALA A 40 0.27 -3.59 10.18
CA ALA A 40 0.08 -4.03 8.80
C ALA A 40 0.13 -2.84 7.83
N ALA A 41 0.84 -3.01 6.71
CA ALA A 41 0.94 -1.97 5.69
C ALA A 41 -0.28 -1.99 4.76
N LEU A 42 -0.82 -0.81 4.43
CA LEU A 42 -1.69 -0.64 3.28
C LEU A 42 -0.85 -0.79 2.01
N CYS A 43 -1.24 -1.71 1.12
CA CYS A 43 -0.59 -1.84 -0.19
C CYS A 43 -0.92 -0.62 -1.05
N LEU A 44 0.09 0.19 -1.38
CA LEU A 44 -0.02 1.29 -2.33
C LEU A 44 -0.06 0.70 -3.75
N ALA A 45 -1.26 0.32 -4.19
CA ALA A 45 -1.48 -0.28 -5.50
C ALA A 45 -1.72 0.80 -6.57
N ASP A 46 -1.01 0.68 -7.69
CA ASP A 46 -1.16 1.57 -8.85
C ASP A 46 -1.64 0.82 -10.09
N SER A 47 -2.62 1.44 -10.76
CA SER A 47 -3.11 1.04 -12.07
C SER A 47 -3.91 2.18 -12.71
N PRO A 48 -4.17 2.14 -14.03
CA PRO A 48 -4.92 3.19 -14.72
C PRO A 48 -6.35 3.38 -14.21
N GLY A 49 -6.98 2.31 -13.70
CA GLY A 49 -8.40 2.29 -13.29
C GLY A 49 -8.64 2.13 -11.79
N ARG A 50 -7.58 1.97 -10.99
CA ARG A 50 -7.68 1.85 -9.52
C ARG A 50 -6.47 2.52 -8.88
N ARG A 51 -6.75 3.48 -7.99
CA ARG A 51 -5.74 4.14 -7.16
C ARG A 51 -6.09 3.92 -5.71
N THR A 52 -5.16 3.31 -4.97
CA THR A 52 -5.22 3.27 -3.51
C THR A 52 -4.79 4.64 -2.97
N PRO A 53 -5.47 5.20 -1.95
CA PRO A 53 -4.99 6.39 -1.25
C PRO A 53 -3.57 6.19 -0.71
N VAL A 54 -2.74 7.22 -0.83
CA VAL A 54 -1.35 7.20 -0.34
C VAL A 54 -1.36 7.48 1.17
N VAL A 55 -1.53 6.42 1.96
CA VAL A 55 -1.63 6.48 3.43
C VAL A 55 -0.63 5.52 4.05
N ARG A 56 0.10 6.01 5.05
CA ARG A 56 1.03 5.19 5.84
C ARG A 56 0.31 4.59 7.04
N THR A 57 0.21 3.26 7.08
CA THR A 57 -0.36 2.51 8.22
C THR A 57 0.69 1.67 8.95
N ALA A 58 1.96 1.71 8.55
CA ALA A 58 3.03 0.96 9.19
C ALA A 58 4.36 1.74 9.13
N PRO A 59 5.35 1.41 9.99
CA PRO A 59 6.68 2.02 9.91
C PRO A 59 7.46 1.60 8.65
N TRP A 60 6.89 0.70 7.85
CA TRP A 60 7.38 0.20 6.57
C TRP A 60 6.27 0.32 5.50
N GLY A 61 6.62 0.09 4.23
CA GLY A 61 5.71 0.30 3.10
C GLY A 61 5.75 -0.82 2.06
N TYR A 62 4.69 -0.92 1.25
CA TYR A 62 4.66 -1.81 0.10
C TYR A 62 3.93 -1.13 -1.07
N VAL A 63 4.59 -1.07 -2.22
CA VAL A 63 4.02 -0.54 -3.47
C VAL A 63 3.86 -1.68 -4.46
N ARG A 64 2.69 -1.76 -5.11
CA ARG A 64 2.45 -2.75 -6.18
C ARG A 64 2.00 -2.09 -7.46
N PHE A 65 2.88 -2.16 -8.45
CA PHE A 65 2.60 -1.73 -9.82
C PHE A 65 1.87 -2.84 -10.58
N HIS A 66 0.59 -2.63 -10.90
CA HIS A 66 -0.19 -3.60 -11.68
C HIS A 66 -0.09 -3.33 -13.17
N GLU A 67 -0.22 -2.06 -13.56
CA GLU A 67 -0.29 -1.68 -14.98
C GLU A 67 0.12 -0.22 -15.18
N GLY A 68 1.04 0.03 -16.12
CA GLY A 68 1.41 1.37 -16.55
C GLY A 68 0.80 1.73 -17.91
N ARG A 69 0.90 3.01 -18.28
CA ARG A 69 0.35 3.56 -19.53
C ARG A 69 1.38 3.69 -20.66
N ALA A 70 2.64 3.34 -20.42
CA ALA A 70 3.70 3.49 -21.41
C ALA A 70 3.73 2.35 -22.43
N ARG A 71 4.49 2.55 -23.52
CA ARG A 71 4.71 1.55 -24.56
C ARG A 71 6.11 0.94 -24.42
N PRO A 72 6.26 -0.38 -24.60
CA PRO A 72 5.17 -1.36 -24.81
C PRO A 72 4.27 -1.48 -23.57
N HIS A 73 2.97 -1.70 -23.78
CA HIS A 73 2.05 -1.97 -22.67
C HIS A 73 2.43 -3.32 -22.02
N PRO A 74 2.36 -3.48 -20.67
CA PRO A 74 1.84 -2.57 -19.65
C PRO A 74 2.92 -1.76 -18.91
N CYS A 75 4.00 -1.35 -19.58
CA CYS A 75 5.13 -0.69 -18.91
C CYS A 75 4.76 0.65 -18.27
N TYR A 76 5.55 1.02 -17.28
CA TYR A 76 5.56 2.35 -16.69
C TYR A 76 6.53 3.24 -17.45
N GLY A 77 6.16 4.50 -17.66
CA GLY A 77 7.06 5.51 -18.21
C GLY A 77 7.94 6.08 -17.11
N GLU A 78 9.08 6.63 -17.50
CA GLU A 78 10.07 7.23 -16.58
C GLU A 78 9.46 8.26 -15.63
N ARG A 79 8.59 9.14 -16.15
CA ARG A 79 7.89 10.13 -15.32
C ARG A 79 7.02 9.48 -14.24
N ALA A 80 6.30 8.41 -14.56
CA ALA A 80 5.46 7.72 -13.57
C ALA A 80 6.32 7.05 -12.49
N LEU A 81 7.42 6.41 -12.88
CA LEU A 81 8.36 5.81 -11.94
C LEU A 81 9.04 6.87 -11.05
N SER A 82 9.43 8.01 -11.62
CA SER A 82 10.05 9.12 -10.88
C SER A 82 9.08 9.69 -9.84
N THR A 83 7.82 9.94 -10.22
CA THR A 83 6.78 10.40 -9.28
C THR A 83 6.54 9.40 -8.15
N TRP A 84 6.55 8.09 -8.45
CA TRP A 84 6.43 7.07 -7.40
C TRP A 84 7.65 7.03 -6.48
N ALA A 85 8.86 7.15 -7.02
CA ALA A 85 10.09 7.21 -6.23
C ALA A 85 10.08 8.42 -5.27
N GLU A 86 9.70 9.59 -5.75
CA GLU A 86 9.53 10.80 -4.93
C GLU A 86 8.47 10.61 -3.84
N THR A 87 7.33 10.02 -4.19
CA THR A 87 6.26 9.73 -3.24
C THR A 87 6.75 8.82 -2.12
N ILE A 88 7.41 7.70 -2.46
CA ILE A 88 7.95 6.74 -1.48
C ILE A 88 8.98 7.41 -0.57
N ALA A 89 9.91 8.18 -1.16
CA ALA A 89 10.94 8.90 -0.42
C ALA A 89 10.37 9.96 0.55
N SER A 90 9.21 10.52 0.25
CA SER A 90 8.53 11.48 1.14
C SER A 90 7.80 10.84 2.32
N MET A 91 7.43 9.56 2.21
CA MET A 91 6.57 8.87 3.19
C MET A 91 7.35 8.21 4.32
N TRP A 92 8.56 7.76 4.04
CA TRP A 92 9.41 7.07 4.99
C TRP A 92 10.84 7.61 4.96
N PRO A 93 11.54 7.65 6.11
CA PRO A 93 12.95 8.00 6.13
C PRO A 93 13.77 6.97 5.36
N ALA A 94 14.96 7.36 4.89
CA ALA A 94 15.86 6.47 4.14
C ALA A 94 16.29 5.19 4.89
N ALA A 95 16.11 5.14 6.21
CA ALA A 95 16.38 3.98 7.05
C ALA A 95 15.17 3.04 7.24
N ALA A 96 14.01 3.36 6.65
CA ALA A 96 12.83 2.52 6.69
C ALA A 96 12.90 1.39 5.66
N ASP A 97 12.15 0.31 5.93
CA ASP A 97 12.27 -0.98 5.26
C ASP A 97 10.90 -1.69 5.16
#